data_AF-A0A518H231-F1
#
_entry.id   AF-A0A518H231-F1
#
_cell.length_a   1.000
_cell.length_b   1.000
_cell.length_c   1.000
_cell.angle_alpha   90.00
_cell.angle_beta   90.00
_cell.angle_gamma   90.00
#
_symmetry.space_group_name_H-M   'P 1'
#
loop_
_entity.id
_entity.type
_entity.pdbx_description
1 polymer ?
#
loop_
_entity_poly.entity_id
_entity_poly.type
_entity_poly.pdbx_seq_one_letter_code
_entity_poly.pdbx_strand_id
1 'polypeptide(L)'
;MTEKPPTDPADHAEDFSQRYAEDLDIVAGQAMLDLGLSNHQMGARDPDRRSEHHTFFPGDREGGTISPAGQVTLDSGLMNPELLTANYDEATQRIWQKTQLQDRAQAIIAHELAEHEYGDHELALIAAPETNLPISYAARELLRRMEAGWRGR
;
A
#
# COMPACT_ATOMS: atom_id res chain seq x y z
N MET A 1 5.46 -26.43 1.90
CA MET A 1 4.19 -25.91 1.37
C MET A 1 3.08 -26.45 2.23
N THR A 2 2.33 -25.58 2.89
CA THR A 2 1.16 -26.00 3.67
C THR A 2 0.00 -26.28 2.72
N GLU A 3 -0.64 -27.43 2.89
CA GLU A 3 -1.75 -27.89 2.06
C GLU A 3 -3.01 -27.01 2.20
N LYS A 4 -3.02 -26.14 3.21
CA LYS A 4 -4.11 -25.21 3.55
C LYS A 4 -3.53 -23.80 3.77
N PRO A 5 -4.20 -22.74 3.27
CA PRO A 5 -3.80 -21.37 3.56
C PRO A 5 -3.86 -21.06 5.06
N PRO A 6 -3.02 -20.14 5.57
CA PRO A 6 -3.11 -19.66 6.95
C PRO A 6 -4.50 -19.14 7.31
N THR A 7 -4.88 -19.27 8.59
CA THR A 7 -6.18 -18.77 9.08
C THR A 7 -6.13 -17.30 9.49
N ASP A 8 -4.96 -16.81 9.89
CA ASP A 8 -4.74 -15.40 10.17
C ASP A 8 -4.72 -14.60 8.84
N PRO A 9 -5.46 -13.49 8.73
CA PRO A 9 -5.55 -12.74 7.47
C PRO A 9 -4.23 -12.12 7.01
N ALA A 10 -3.37 -11.68 7.93
CA ALA A 10 -2.07 -11.11 7.59
C ALA A 10 -1.12 -12.23 7.10
N ASP A 11 -1.08 -13.36 7.80
CA ASP A 11 -0.28 -14.52 7.36
C ASP A 11 -0.76 -15.07 6.01
N HIS A 12 -2.07 -15.08 5.76
CA HIS A 12 -2.61 -15.50 4.47
C HIS A 12 -2.27 -14.52 3.35
N ALA A 13 -2.35 -13.22 3.62
CA ALA A 13 -1.95 -12.18 2.68
C ALA A 13 -0.47 -12.31 2.28
N GLU A 14 0.42 -12.55 3.25
CA GLU A 14 1.85 -12.79 2.99
C GLU A 14 2.07 -14.10 2.21
N ASP A 15 1.47 -15.21 2.63
CA ASP A 15 1.61 -16.50 1.92
C ASP A 15 1.14 -16.42 0.46
N PHE A 16 0.01 -15.74 0.20
CA PHE A 16 -0.44 -15.47 -1.16
C PHE A 16 0.58 -14.59 -1.90
N SER A 17 1.03 -13.51 -1.28
CA SER A 17 1.96 -12.55 -1.88
C SER A 17 3.29 -13.19 -2.26
N GLN A 18 3.84 -14.07 -1.42
CA GLN A 18 5.07 -14.82 -1.73
C GLN A 18 4.88 -15.78 -2.91
N ARG A 19 3.72 -16.45 -3.02
CA ARG A 19 3.43 -17.39 -4.13
C ARG A 19 3.30 -16.69 -5.49
N TYR A 20 2.87 -15.44 -5.50
CA TYR A 20 2.62 -14.66 -6.71
C TYR A 20 3.52 -13.42 -6.81
N ALA A 21 4.70 -13.44 -6.17
CA ALA A 21 5.55 -12.26 -6.02
C ALA A 21 5.90 -11.59 -7.35
N GLU A 22 6.24 -12.37 -8.38
CA GLU A 22 6.59 -11.85 -9.71
C GLU A 22 5.40 -11.21 -10.43
N ASP A 23 4.23 -11.86 -10.36
CA ASP A 23 3.00 -11.34 -10.98
C ASP A 23 2.55 -10.06 -10.28
N LEU A 24 2.64 -10.02 -8.94
CA LEU A 24 2.30 -8.86 -8.14
C LEU A 24 3.28 -7.71 -8.35
N ASP A 25 4.56 -7.99 -8.58
CA ASP A 25 5.55 -6.98 -8.93
C ASP A 25 5.23 -6.31 -10.27
N ILE A 26 4.83 -7.08 -11.28
CA ILE A 26 4.39 -6.52 -12.57
C ILE A 26 3.14 -5.64 -12.39
N VAL A 27 2.15 -6.10 -11.61
CA VAL A 27 0.90 -5.37 -11.39
C VAL A 27 1.13 -4.10 -10.58
N ALA A 28 1.96 -4.14 -9.54
CA ALA A 28 2.32 -2.98 -8.73
C ALA A 28 3.06 -1.93 -9.57
N GLY A 29 4.03 -2.37 -10.37
CA GLY A 29 4.74 -1.49 -11.30
C GLY A 29 3.80 -0.82 -12.31
N GLN A 30 2.84 -1.57 -12.88
CA GLN A 30 1.85 -0.99 -13.79
C GLN A 30 0.95 0.03 -13.08
N ALA A 31 0.51 -0.24 -11.85
CA ALA A 31 -0.30 0.71 -11.08
C ALA A 31 0.44 2.04 -10.83
N MET A 32 1.74 1.98 -10.54
CA MET A 32 2.58 3.18 -10.39
C MET A 32 2.75 3.94 -11.71
N LEU A 33 2.97 3.24 -12.83
CA LEU A 33 3.04 3.86 -14.16
C LEU A 33 1.74 4.55 -14.55
N ASP A 34 0.60 3.93 -14.28
CA ASP A 34 -0.72 4.49 -14.57
C ASP A 34 -0.99 5.78 -13.78
N LEU A 35 -0.40 5.91 -12.59
CA LEU A 35 -0.43 7.13 -11.79
C LEU A 35 0.63 8.17 -12.22
N GLY A 36 1.48 7.85 -13.19
CA GLY A 36 2.50 8.75 -13.73
C GLY A 36 3.77 8.85 -12.88
N LEU A 37 4.01 7.88 -11.99
CA LEU A 37 5.29 7.81 -11.29
C LEU A 37 6.42 7.55 -12.29
N SER A 38 7.54 8.19 -12.07
CA SER A 38 8.75 7.96 -12.86
C SER A 38 9.54 6.76 -12.35
N ASN A 39 10.39 6.19 -13.19
CA ASN A 39 11.22 5.03 -12.83
C ASN A 39 12.07 5.22 -11.55
N HIS A 40 12.43 6.45 -11.19
CA HIS A 40 13.22 6.70 -9.98
C HIS A 40 12.37 6.71 -8.70
N GLN A 41 11.05 6.86 -8.82
CA GLN A 41 10.09 6.82 -7.72
C GLN A 41 9.48 5.43 -7.54
N MET A 42 9.62 4.55 -8.52
CA MET A 42 9.01 3.23 -8.51
C MET A 42 9.96 2.19 -7.96
N GLY A 43 9.60 1.53 -6.87
CA GLY A 43 10.28 0.37 -6.33
C GLY A 43 11.64 0.66 -5.68
N ALA A 44 12.13 -0.33 -4.94
CA ALA A 44 13.39 -0.27 -4.22
C ALA A 44 14.17 -1.59 -4.39
N ARG A 45 15.41 -1.60 -3.91
CA ARG A 45 16.20 -2.84 -3.85
C ARG A 45 15.68 -3.72 -2.73
N ASP A 46 15.24 -4.92 -3.09
CA ASP A 46 14.72 -5.91 -2.16
C ASP A 46 15.88 -6.71 -1.54
N PRO A 47 16.17 -6.56 -0.22
CA PRO A 47 17.28 -7.25 0.41
C PRO A 47 17.13 -8.78 0.42
N ASP A 48 15.90 -9.28 0.40
CA ASP A 48 15.58 -10.71 0.48
C ASP A 48 15.60 -11.39 -0.90
N ARG A 49 15.39 -10.62 -1.98
CA ARG A 49 15.51 -11.06 -3.38
C ARG A 49 16.77 -10.53 -4.04
N ARG A 50 17.93 -10.86 -3.45
CA ARG A 50 19.28 -10.60 -4.01
C ARG A 50 19.57 -9.11 -4.29
N SER A 51 18.87 -8.19 -3.61
CA SER A 51 18.98 -6.75 -3.86
C SER A 51 18.61 -6.33 -5.28
N GLU A 52 17.78 -7.12 -5.94
CA GLU A 52 17.13 -6.78 -7.22
C GLU A 52 16.06 -5.71 -6.99
N HIS A 53 15.74 -4.95 -8.04
CA HIS A 53 14.84 -3.82 -7.96
C HIS A 53 13.39 -4.31 -8.15
N HIS A 54 12.54 -4.09 -7.14
CA HIS A 54 11.15 -4.51 -7.16
C HIS A 54 10.22 -3.39 -6.68
N THR A 55 9.01 -3.38 -7.20
CA THR A 55 7.90 -2.51 -6.82
C THR A 55 6.95 -3.16 -5.81
N PHE A 56 6.98 -4.48 -5.66
CA PHE A 56 6.16 -5.23 -4.70
C PHE A 56 6.99 -6.12 -3.78
N PHE A 57 6.89 -5.95 -2.46
CA PHE A 57 7.70 -6.63 -1.44
C PHE A 57 6.81 -7.64 -0.70
N PRO A 58 6.85 -8.95 -1.04
CA PRO A 58 5.84 -9.89 -0.58
C PRO A 58 5.94 -10.27 0.91
N GLY A 59 7.08 -9.99 1.57
CA GLY A 59 7.31 -10.29 2.99
C GLY A 59 6.90 -9.17 3.95
N ASP A 60 6.79 -7.93 3.46
CA ASP A 60 6.37 -6.78 4.25
C ASP A 60 4.84 -6.75 4.41
N ARG A 61 4.33 -6.09 5.46
CA ARG A 61 2.92 -6.18 5.89
C ARG A 61 2.24 -4.82 6.13
N GLU A 62 2.84 -3.72 5.71
CA GLU A 62 2.40 -2.35 6.02
C GLU A 62 1.44 -1.77 4.96
N GLY A 63 1.33 -2.43 3.81
CA GLY A 63 0.56 -2.00 2.64
C GLY A 63 1.45 -1.41 1.55
N GLY A 64 2.39 -0.57 1.97
CA GLY A 64 3.45 -0.02 1.15
C GLY A 64 4.47 0.71 2.02
N THR A 65 5.51 1.22 1.38
CA THR A 65 6.56 2.00 2.05
C THR A 65 7.17 2.98 1.06
N ILE A 66 7.59 4.14 1.55
CA ILE A 66 8.46 5.05 0.81
C ILE A 66 9.88 5.11 1.41
N SER A 67 10.88 4.95 0.54
CA SER A 67 12.27 5.12 0.93
C SER A 67 12.63 6.59 1.15
N PRO A 68 13.72 6.90 1.90
CA PRO A 68 14.23 8.27 2.03
C PRO A 68 14.61 8.93 0.69
N ALA A 69 14.78 8.15 -0.39
CA ALA A 69 15.05 8.65 -1.74
C ALA A 69 13.77 8.88 -2.56
N GLY A 70 12.58 8.70 -1.98
CA GLY A 70 11.29 8.91 -2.64
C GLY A 70 10.83 7.71 -3.48
N GLN A 71 11.33 6.51 -3.18
CA GLN A 71 10.97 5.29 -3.88
C GLN A 71 9.83 4.55 -3.17
N VAL A 72 8.70 4.38 -3.85
CA VAL A 72 7.50 3.70 -3.33
C VAL A 72 7.57 2.20 -3.64
N THR A 73 7.26 1.38 -2.65
CA THR A 73 6.95 -0.05 -2.80
C THR A 73 5.54 -0.32 -2.28
N LEU A 74 4.89 -1.35 -2.83
CA LEU A 74 3.70 -1.96 -2.24
C LEU A 74 4.09 -3.30 -1.60
N ASP A 75 3.27 -3.82 -0.69
CA ASP A 75 3.56 -5.09 -0.04
C ASP A 75 2.30 -5.92 0.27
N SER A 76 2.46 -7.03 0.99
CA SER A 76 1.37 -7.97 1.28
C SER A 76 0.22 -7.35 2.10
N GLY A 77 0.48 -6.28 2.85
CA GLY A 77 -0.52 -5.53 3.59
C GLY A 77 -1.65 -5.00 2.68
N LEU A 78 -1.37 -4.76 1.39
CA LEU A 78 -2.37 -4.40 0.39
C LEU A 78 -3.52 -5.42 0.32
N MET A 79 -3.19 -6.70 0.49
CA MET A 79 -4.11 -7.83 0.43
C MET A 79 -4.77 -8.11 1.78
N ASN A 80 -4.22 -7.61 2.88
CA ASN A 80 -4.71 -7.87 4.22
C ASN A 80 -6.01 -7.08 4.51
N PRO A 81 -7.17 -7.75 4.66
CA PRO A 81 -8.43 -7.07 4.97
C PRO A 81 -8.46 -6.42 6.37
N GLU A 82 -7.50 -6.75 7.22
CA GLU A 82 -7.40 -6.26 8.59
C GLU A 82 -6.27 -5.24 8.79
N LEU A 83 -5.59 -4.80 7.72
CA LEU A 83 -4.46 -3.85 7.78
C LEU A 83 -4.74 -2.64 8.69
N LEU A 84 -5.91 -2.01 8.52
CA LEU A 84 -6.26 -0.78 9.25
C LEU A 84 -6.78 -0.99 10.68
N THR A 85 -6.87 -2.24 11.16
CA THR A 85 -7.59 -2.57 12.41
C THR A 85 -6.94 -1.95 13.65
N ALA A 86 -5.61 -1.88 13.68
CA ALA A 86 -4.86 -1.38 14.83
C ALA A 86 -5.09 0.13 15.05
N ASN A 87 -5.08 0.91 13.97
CA ASN A 87 -4.92 2.36 14.07
C ASN A 87 -6.10 3.19 13.56
N TYR A 88 -7.13 2.55 12.97
CA TYR A 88 -8.28 3.26 12.42
C TYR A 88 -9.60 2.83 13.03
N ASP A 89 -10.62 3.69 12.92
CA ASP A 89 -11.98 3.39 13.36
C ASP A 89 -12.68 2.27 12.55
N GLU A 90 -13.76 1.71 13.11
CA GLU A 90 -14.49 0.62 12.46
C GLU A 90 -15.09 1.02 11.10
N ALA A 91 -15.45 2.30 10.93
CA ALA A 91 -16.02 2.79 9.69
C ALA A 91 -14.98 2.74 8.56
N THR A 92 -13.76 3.16 8.85
CA THR A 92 -12.62 3.15 7.94
C THR A 92 -12.20 1.73 7.61
N GLN A 93 -12.13 0.85 8.62
CA GLN A 93 -11.85 -0.57 8.41
C GLN A 93 -12.86 -1.23 7.45
N ARG A 94 -14.16 -0.94 7.62
CA ARG A 94 -15.22 -1.49 6.74
C ARG A 94 -15.12 -0.96 5.31
N ILE A 95 -14.66 0.27 5.13
CA ILE A 95 -14.45 0.84 3.80
C ILE A 95 -13.26 0.15 3.14
N TRP A 96 -12.11 0.06 3.84
CA TRP A 96 -10.94 -0.69 3.38
C TRP A 96 -11.32 -2.10 2.89
N GLN A 97 -12.03 -2.86 3.71
CA GLN A 97 -12.47 -4.23 3.38
C GLN A 97 -13.31 -4.32 2.10
N LYS A 98 -14.06 -3.28 1.74
CA LYS A 98 -14.91 -3.23 0.54
C LYS A 98 -14.21 -2.62 -0.67
N THR A 99 -13.17 -1.81 -0.45
CA THR A 99 -12.40 -1.17 -1.51
C THR A 99 -11.65 -2.22 -2.32
N GLN A 100 -11.69 -2.09 -3.65
CA GLN A 100 -10.98 -3.00 -4.54
C GLN A 100 -9.46 -2.83 -4.38
N LEU A 101 -8.71 -3.90 -4.65
CA LEU A 101 -7.25 -3.88 -4.51
C LEU A 101 -6.58 -2.78 -5.33
N GLN A 102 -7.08 -2.50 -6.54
CA GLN A 102 -6.56 -1.41 -7.37
C GLN A 102 -6.72 -0.04 -6.68
N ASP A 103 -7.89 0.23 -6.10
CA ASP A 103 -8.16 1.49 -5.40
C ASP A 103 -7.35 1.59 -4.10
N ARG A 104 -7.13 0.46 -3.40
CA ARG A 104 -6.23 0.42 -2.23
C ARG A 104 -4.80 0.74 -2.62
N ALA A 105 -4.28 0.14 -3.70
CA ALA A 105 -2.93 0.39 -4.20
C ALA A 105 -2.75 1.88 -4.57
N GLN A 106 -3.73 2.48 -5.24
CA GLN A 106 -3.70 3.91 -5.56
C GLN A 106 -3.71 4.79 -4.30
N ALA A 107 -4.53 4.45 -3.31
CA ALA A 107 -4.56 5.17 -2.03
C ALA A 107 -3.22 5.06 -1.31
N ILE A 108 -2.65 3.86 -1.19
CA ILE A 108 -1.35 3.64 -0.55
C ILE A 108 -0.27 4.46 -1.28
N ILE A 109 -0.14 4.34 -2.60
CA ILE A 109 0.88 5.12 -3.36
C ILE A 109 0.74 6.63 -3.11
N ALA A 110 -0.48 7.16 -3.11
CA ALA A 110 -0.72 8.56 -2.84
C ALA A 110 -0.37 8.96 -1.40
N HIS A 111 -0.67 8.10 -0.43
CA HIS A 111 -0.34 8.29 0.98
C HIS A 111 1.17 8.28 1.21
N GLU A 112 1.87 7.26 0.72
CA GLU A 112 3.33 7.14 0.81
C GLU A 112 4.05 8.35 0.20
N LEU A 113 3.62 8.80 -0.98
CA LEU A 113 4.20 10.00 -1.61
C LEU A 113 3.97 11.26 -0.78
N ALA A 114 2.80 11.39 -0.14
CA ALA A 114 2.54 12.50 0.77
C ALA A 114 3.42 12.40 2.04
N GLU A 115 3.60 11.22 2.62
CA GLU A 115 4.52 11.03 3.75
C GLU A 115 5.94 11.48 3.42
N HIS A 116 6.42 11.18 2.21
CA HIS A 116 7.73 11.64 1.77
C HIS A 116 7.80 13.14 1.56
N GLU A 117 6.76 13.75 0.96
CA GLU A 117 6.70 15.18 0.70
C GLU A 117 6.64 16.01 1.98
N TYR A 118 5.84 15.56 2.96
CA TYR A 118 5.57 16.31 4.19
C TYR A 118 6.41 15.84 5.39
N GLY A 119 7.02 14.66 5.32
CA GLY A 119 7.88 14.09 6.35
C GLY A 119 7.15 13.65 7.63
N ASP A 120 5.82 13.56 7.58
CA ASP A 120 4.96 13.29 8.73
C ASP A 120 3.68 12.55 8.33
N HIS A 121 3.32 11.53 9.10
CA HIS A 121 2.15 10.67 8.83
C HIS A 121 0.83 11.44 8.93
N GLU A 122 0.67 12.32 9.93
CA GLU A 122 -0.58 13.07 10.11
C GLU A 122 -0.76 14.11 9.00
N LEU A 123 0.33 14.76 8.58
CA LEU A 123 0.29 15.65 7.42
C LEU A 123 -0.02 14.87 6.13
N ALA A 124 0.50 13.66 5.97
CA ALA A 124 0.17 12.81 4.83
C ALA A 124 -1.30 12.42 4.79
N LEU A 125 -1.92 12.10 5.94
CA LEU A 125 -3.35 11.82 6.04
C LEU A 125 -4.21 13.00 5.53
N ILE A 126 -3.79 14.24 5.78
CA ILE A 126 -4.48 15.45 5.33
C ILE A 126 -4.20 15.72 3.84
N ALA A 127 -2.96 15.53 3.39
CA ALA A 127 -2.52 15.92 2.05
C ALA A 127 -2.84 14.88 0.96
N ALA A 128 -2.74 13.59 1.27
CA ALA A 128 -2.95 12.52 0.30
C ALA A 128 -4.34 12.55 -0.36
N PRO A 129 -5.47 12.82 0.34
CA PRO A 129 -6.77 12.99 -0.30
C PRO A 129 -6.83 14.11 -1.34
N GLU A 130 -5.93 15.09 -1.26
CA GLU A 130 -5.86 16.26 -2.15
C GLU A 130 -4.72 16.14 -3.17
N THR A 131 -4.14 14.96 -3.31
CA THR A 131 -3.10 14.66 -4.31
C THR A 131 -3.52 15.03 -5.73
N ASN A 132 -2.55 15.49 -6.52
CA ASN A 132 -2.67 15.72 -7.96
C ASN A 132 -2.53 14.44 -8.79
N LEU A 133 -2.19 13.30 -8.16
CA LEU A 133 -2.17 12.01 -8.85
C LEU A 133 -3.57 11.68 -9.38
N PRO A 134 -3.66 11.02 -10.55
CA PRO A 134 -4.93 10.65 -11.18
C PRO A 134 -5.56 9.41 -10.51
N ILE A 135 -5.69 9.42 -9.17
CA ILE A 135 -6.32 8.35 -8.41
C ILE A 135 -7.84 8.32 -8.62
N SER A 136 -8.43 7.13 -8.48
CA SER A 136 -9.87 6.96 -8.59
C SER A 136 -10.64 7.71 -7.50
N TYR A 137 -11.95 7.89 -7.72
CA TYR A 137 -12.83 8.42 -6.68
C TYR A 137 -12.86 7.53 -5.43
N ALA A 138 -12.81 6.21 -5.60
CA ALA A 138 -12.83 5.26 -4.49
C ALA A 138 -11.54 5.31 -3.66
N ALA A 139 -10.38 5.41 -4.32
CA ALA A 139 -9.10 5.62 -3.65
C ALA A 139 -9.09 6.94 -2.86
N ARG A 140 -9.60 8.02 -3.46
CA ARG A 140 -9.69 9.33 -2.79
C ARG A 140 -10.64 9.32 -1.60
N GLU A 141 -11.79 8.65 -1.72
CA GLU A 141 -12.71 8.49 -0.59
C GLU A 141 -12.08 7.63 0.52
N LEU A 142 -11.33 6.58 0.18
CA LEU A 142 -10.59 5.80 1.18
C LEU A 142 -9.59 6.68 1.94
N LEU A 143 -8.82 7.53 1.26
CA LEU A 143 -7.89 8.46 1.91
C LEU A 143 -8.60 9.44 2.85
N ARG A 144 -9.73 10.03 2.44
CA ARG A 144 -10.54 10.90 3.32
C ARG A 144 -11.05 10.16 4.56
N ARG A 145 -11.30 8.87 4.43
CA ARG A 145 -11.72 8.03 5.56
C ARG A 145 -10.56 7.71 6.47
N MET A 146 -9.38 7.45 5.91
CA MET A 146 -8.16 7.32 6.71
C MET A 146 -7.90 8.59 7.52
N GLU A 147 -7.97 9.77 6.90
CA GLU A 147 -7.87 11.06 7.61
C GLU A 147 -8.88 11.17 8.77
N ALA A 148 -10.17 10.93 8.50
CA ALA A 148 -11.22 11.08 9.49
C ALA A 148 -11.19 10.01 10.59
N GLY A 149 -10.71 8.81 10.28
CA GLY A 149 -10.78 7.62 11.12
C GLY A 149 -9.50 7.29 11.88
N TRP A 150 -8.41 8.05 11.64
CA TRP A 150 -7.13 7.85 12.32
C TRP A 150 -7.26 8.00 13.84
N ARG A 151 -6.73 7.02 14.57
CA ARG A 151 -6.73 6.98 16.05
C ARG A 151 -5.39 7.36 16.67
N GLY A 152 -4.36 7.53 15.85
CA GLY A 152 -3.04 7.91 16.35
C GLY A 152 -3.06 9.25 17.05
N ARG A 153 -2.40 9.28 18.21
CA ARG A 153 -2.05 10.44 19.02
C ARG A 153 -0.60 10.27 19.45
#